data_AF-A0A8S1X815-F1
#
_entry.id   AF-A0A8S1X815-F1
#
_cell.length_a   1.000
_cell.length_b   1.000
_cell.length_c   1.000
_cell.angle_alpha   90.00
_cell.angle_beta   90.00
_cell.angle_gamma   90.00
#
_symmetry.space_group_name_H-M   'P 1'
#
loop_
_entity.id
_entity.type
_entity.pdbx_description
1 polymer ?
#
loop_
_entity_poly.entity_id
_entity_poly.type
_entity_poly.pdbx_seq_one_letter_code
_entity_poly.pdbx_strand_id
1 'polypeptide(L)'
;MPKVGGRRKKTRTHKEATEEDLDLIGQTPKAFILKRGKVSSTIRQLIDDYRDVMYPFTSMNLQESDKTKMKDYIQAAGYYLISHMIIMTQTNKNSYIRFIQNPRGPTFTFRILKYANRNEVLNAQRKFKSFSRVFSPPLLVMNGFQTDFQSDDPKKPTSEHIKLVGNMIQSMFPAINVQNTNPKTQKRVILFSYKNDKIYIRHYYISFNLKGIDKKMKKIIKANKLPNLSKYNSFSDFLQNNHQMFASDTEQSDLEELEIENKQHKKQQMSIRLHEVGPRLELKLYKIEEGFMQGNVVFNRVVSKTNKAIEKLRKIKRRKMLLKYKRREEQEQNLQKKTKKQEIEEFDNVNKKVKQK
;
A
#
# COMPACT_ATOMS: atom_id res chain seq x y z
N MET A 1 -14.70 -44.23 -34.11
CA MET A 1 -15.39 -43.71 -32.90
C MET A 1 -14.57 -42.58 -32.29
N PRO A 2 -15.09 -41.35 -32.13
CA PRO A 2 -14.36 -40.28 -31.48
C PRO A 2 -14.36 -40.48 -29.96
N LYS A 3 -13.18 -40.39 -29.33
CA LYS A 3 -13.01 -40.50 -27.87
C LYS A 3 -13.77 -39.37 -27.18
N VAL A 4 -14.78 -39.74 -26.37
CA VAL A 4 -15.54 -38.82 -25.52
C VAL A 4 -14.58 -38.19 -24.52
N GLY A 5 -14.33 -36.88 -24.66
CA GLY A 5 -13.46 -36.13 -23.77
C GLY A 5 -14.02 -36.10 -22.34
N GLY A 6 -13.25 -36.59 -21.37
CA GLY A 6 -13.63 -36.60 -19.96
C GLY A 6 -13.94 -35.19 -19.45
N ARG A 7 -15.10 -35.03 -18.82
CA ARG A 7 -15.56 -33.78 -18.21
C ARG A 7 -14.57 -33.35 -17.11
N ARG A 8 -13.83 -32.27 -17.35
CA ARG A 8 -12.86 -31.69 -16.40
C ARG A 8 -13.56 -31.36 -15.08
N LYS A 9 -13.34 -32.17 -14.03
CA LYS A 9 -13.77 -31.86 -12.66
C LYS A 9 -12.97 -30.65 -12.16
N LYS A 10 -13.65 -29.56 -11.82
CA LYS A 10 -13.03 -28.45 -11.09
C LYS A 10 -12.72 -28.93 -9.68
N THR A 11 -11.45 -29.23 -9.40
CA THR A 11 -10.98 -29.41 -8.03
C THR A 11 -11.07 -28.07 -7.30
N ARG A 12 -11.83 -28.04 -6.21
CA ARG A 12 -11.96 -26.87 -5.33
C ARG A 12 -10.59 -26.57 -4.71
N THR A 13 -9.85 -25.63 -5.31
CA THR A 13 -8.47 -25.25 -4.91
C THR A 13 -8.41 -24.23 -3.77
N HIS A 14 -9.55 -23.87 -3.18
CA HIS A 14 -9.58 -22.95 -2.05
C HIS A 14 -9.57 -23.76 -0.75
N LYS A 15 -8.43 -23.75 -0.06
CA LYS A 15 -8.33 -24.11 1.35
C LYS A 15 -9.29 -23.20 2.12
N GLU A 16 -10.23 -23.76 2.85
CA GLU A 16 -11.13 -23.00 3.72
C GLU A 16 -10.27 -22.30 4.80
N ALA A 17 -10.50 -21.01 5.01
CA ALA A 17 -9.72 -20.22 5.95
C ALA A 17 -10.02 -20.73 7.37
N THR A 18 -8.97 -21.02 8.13
CA THR A 18 -9.06 -21.42 9.54
C THR A 18 -9.42 -20.23 10.42
N GLU A 19 -9.97 -20.44 11.62
CA GLU A 19 -10.38 -19.34 12.54
C GLU A 19 -9.20 -18.41 12.89
N GLU A 20 -8.00 -18.96 13.03
CA GLU A 20 -6.75 -18.19 13.19
C GLU A 20 -6.44 -17.29 11.99
N ASP A 21 -6.75 -17.73 10.77
CA ASP A 21 -6.59 -16.90 9.57
C ASP A 21 -7.56 -15.71 9.59
N LEU A 22 -8.77 -15.87 10.14
CA LEU A 22 -9.77 -14.81 10.23
C LEU A 22 -9.33 -13.70 11.20
N ASP A 23 -8.71 -14.06 12.33
CA ASP A 23 -8.15 -13.09 13.29
C ASP A 23 -6.95 -12.33 12.69
N LEU A 24 -6.07 -13.04 11.97
CA LEU A 24 -4.98 -12.45 11.17
C LEU A 24 -5.52 -11.54 10.05
N ILE A 25 -6.64 -11.90 9.42
CA ILE A 25 -7.31 -11.09 8.38
C ILE A 25 -7.92 -9.81 8.98
N GLY A 26 -8.32 -9.81 10.25
CA GLY A 26 -8.79 -8.64 10.99
C GLY A 26 -7.66 -7.72 11.43
N GLN A 27 -6.50 -8.29 11.77
CA GLN A 27 -5.35 -7.55 12.29
C GLN A 27 -4.43 -6.99 11.18
N THR A 28 -4.46 -7.57 9.98
CA THR A 28 -3.66 -7.10 8.85
C THR A 28 -4.18 -5.76 8.31
N PRO A 29 -3.32 -4.73 8.17
CA PRO A 29 -3.77 -3.43 7.70
C PRO A 29 -4.10 -3.48 6.20
N LYS A 30 -5.39 -3.31 5.88
CA LYS A 30 -5.88 -3.18 4.51
C LYS A 30 -6.06 -1.72 4.11
N ALA A 31 -5.84 -1.42 2.84
CA ALA A 31 -5.92 -0.07 2.31
C ALA A 31 -6.87 0.05 1.12
N PHE A 32 -7.74 1.07 1.14
CA PHE A 32 -8.39 1.56 -0.08
C PHE A 32 -7.54 2.64 -0.74
N ILE A 33 -7.38 2.55 -2.05
CA ILE A 33 -6.69 3.57 -2.84
C ILE A 33 -7.69 4.10 -3.85
N LEU A 34 -7.98 5.41 -3.75
CA LEU A 34 -9.01 6.06 -4.54
C LEU A 34 -8.66 7.46 -5.06
N LYS A 35 -9.27 7.85 -6.17
CA LYS A 35 -9.35 9.24 -6.64
C LYS A 35 -10.51 9.95 -5.97
N ARG A 36 -10.40 11.27 -5.89
CA ARG A 36 -11.55 12.13 -5.57
C ARG A 36 -11.61 13.32 -6.52
N GLY A 37 -12.77 13.46 -7.15
CA GLY A 37 -13.04 14.50 -8.15
C GLY A 37 -12.36 14.19 -9.48
N LYS A 38 -12.36 15.20 -10.36
CA LYS A 38 -11.75 15.08 -11.68
C LYS A 38 -10.22 15.05 -11.56
N VAL A 39 -9.62 13.95 -12.00
CA VAL A 39 -8.17 13.76 -12.07
C VAL A 39 -7.76 13.41 -13.50
N SER A 40 -6.56 13.82 -13.88
CA SER A 40 -5.91 13.50 -15.16
C SER A 40 -5.65 12.00 -15.32
N SER A 41 -5.48 11.55 -16.57
CA SER A 41 -5.18 10.15 -16.90
C SER A 41 -3.89 9.66 -16.23
N THR A 42 -2.86 10.50 -16.17
CA THR A 42 -1.57 10.19 -15.55
C THR A 42 -1.71 9.91 -14.06
N ILE A 43 -2.55 10.65 -13.34
CA ILE A 43 -2.84 10.40 -11.92
C ILE A 43 -3.68 9.13 -11.74
N ARG A 44 -4.57 8.79 -12.69
CA ARG A 44 -5.28 7.50 -12.64
C ARG A 44 -4.30 6.33 -12.77
N GLN A 45 -3.34 6.42 -13.70
CA GLN A 45 -2.26 5.44 -13.80
C GLN A 45 -1.46 5.36 -12.50
N LEU A 46 -1.15 6.51 -11.87
CA LEU A 46 -0.45 6.53 -10.59
C LEU A 46 -1.24 5.83 -9.47
N ILE A 47 -2.57 5.92 -9.47
CA ILE A 47 -3.43 5.18 -8.54
C ILE A 47 -3.29 3.67 -8.75
N ASP A 48 -3.34 3.22 -10.00
CA ASP A 48 -3.17 1.80 -10.33
C ASP A 48 -1.77 1.28 -9.99
N ASP A 49 -0.74 2.10 -10.22
CA ASP A 49 0.63 1.82 -9.80
C ASP A 49 0.74 1.72 -8.27
N TYR A 50 0.06 2.61 -7.52
CA TYR A 50 0.06 2.55 -6.06
C TYR A 50 -0.73 1.36 -5.52
N ARG A 51 -1.77 0.91 -6.24
CA ARG A 51 -2.47 -0.35 -5.94
C ARG A 51 -1.53 -1.55 -6.13
N ASP A 52 -0.71 -1.55 -7.18
CA ASP A 52 0.32 -2.57 -7.36
C ASP A 52 1.32 -2.58 -6.19
N VAL A 53 1.72 -1.40 -5.70
CA VAL A 53 2.61 -1.24 -4.55
C VAL A 53 2.02 -1.86 -3.27
N MET A 54 0.75 -1.56 -2.96
CA MET A 54 0.09 -1.99 -1.72
C MET A 54 -0.57 -3.39 -1.79
N TYR A 55 -0.56 -4.04 -2.96
CA TYR A 55 -1.01 -5.42 -3.11
C TYR A 55 -0.27 -6.33 -2.09
N PRO A 56 -0.85 -7.41 -1.54
CA PRO A 56 -2.21 -7.92 -1.71
C PRO A 56 -3.26 -7.25 -0.83
N PHE A 57 -2.87 -6.36 0.09
CA PHE A 57 -3.78 -5.77 1.10
C PHE A 57 -4.61 -4.59 0.56
N THR A 58 -4.82 -4.54 -0.76
CA THR A 58 -5.62 -3.51 -1.42
C THR A 58 -6.45 -4.13 -2.54
N SER A 59 -7.59 -3.51 -2.82
CA SER A 59 -8.49 -3.92 -3.90
C SER A 59 -8.01 -3.34 -5.23
N MET A 60 -7.62 -4.20 -6.17
CA MET A 60 -7.13 -3.76 -7.49
C MET A 60 -8.25 -3.21 -8.38
N ASN A 61 -9.43 -3.82 -8.32
CA ASN A 61 -10.55 -3.50 -9.20
C ASN A 61 -11.60 -2.61 -8.53
N LEU A 62 -11.18 -1.78 -7.57
CA LEU A 62 -12.09 -0.83 -6.93
C LEU A 62 -12.54 0.21 -7.97
N GLN A 63 -13.82 0.22 -8.29
CA GLN A 63 -14.41 1.18 -9.23
C GLN A 63 -14.80 2.45 -8.50
N GLU A 64 -14.17 3.55 -8.88
CA GLU A 64 -14.38 4.86 -8.28
C GLU A 64 -15.29 5.71 -9.15
N SER A 65 -16.40 6.14 -8.57
CA SER A 65 -17.30 7.10 -9.19
C SER A 65 -17.11 8.47 -8.55
N ASP A 66 -17.29 9.54 -9.32
CA ASP A 66 -17.27 10.89 -8.76
C ASP A 66 -18.56 11.20 -7.98
N LYS A 67 -19.60 10.36 -8.13
CA LYS A 67 -20.90 10.49 -7.45
C LYS A 67 -20.88 9.95 -6.00
N THR A 68 -19.96 9.03 -5.68
CA THR A 68 -19.90 8.40 -4.36
C THR A 68 -19.40 9.39 -3.31
N LYS A 69 -20.07 9.42 -2.17
CA LYS A 69 -19.67 10.31 -1.07
C LYS A 69 -18.61 9.62 -0.23
N MET A 70 -17.76 10.41 0.42
CA MET A 70 -16.74 9.86 1.33
C MET A 70 -17.34 9.06 2.49
N LYS A 71 -18.58 9.38 2.90
CA LYS A 71 -19.28 8.62 3.95
C LYS A 71 -19.51 7.18 3.55
N ASP A 72 -19.84 6.94 2.28
CA ASP A 72 -20.11 5.62 1.74
C ASP A 72 -18.83 4.77 1.78
N TYR A 73 -17.68 5.36 1.45
CA TYR A 73 -16.38 4.70 1.59
C TYR A 73 -16.00 4.39 3.04
N ILE A 74 -16.35 5.24 4.01
CA ILE A 74 -16.11 4.95 5.44
C ILE A 74 -16.98 3.79 5.88
N GLN A 75 -18.25 3.75 5.47
CA GLN A 75 -19.17 2.65 5.79
C GLN A 75 -18.68 1.33 5.17
N ALA A 76 -18.29 1.36 3.90
CA ALA A 76 -17.70 0.21 3.23
C ALA A 76 -16.37 -0.22 3.89
N ALA A 77 -15.53 0.73 4.30
CA ALA A 77 -14.30 0.42 5.02
C ALA A 77 -14.56 -0.27 6.35
N GLY A 78 -15.63 0.10 7.06
CA GLY A 78 -16.08 -0.62 8.26
C GLY A 78 -16.46 -2.07 7.96
N TYR A 79 -17.17 -2.31 6.85
CA TYR A 79 -17.58 -3.66 6.44
C TYR A 79 -16.41 -4.55 5.98
N TYR A 80 -15.47 -3.99 5.21
CA TYR A 80 -14.32 -4.74 4.68
C TYR A 80 -13.09 -4.74 5.61
N LEU A 81 -13.22 -4.21 6.83
CA LEU A 81 -12.13 -4.09 7.82
C LEU A 81 -10.91 -3.36 7.24
N ILE A 82 -11.15 -2.22 6.60
CA ILE A 82 -10.12 -1.42 5.96
C ILE A 82 -9.65 -0.34 6.91
N SER A 83 -8.39 -0.46 7.31
CA SER A 83 -7.76 0.41 8.28
C SER A 83 -7.23 1.70 7.67
N HIS A 84 -6.85 1.71 6.38
CA HIS A 84 -6.25 2.88 5.74
C HIS A 84 -6.97 3.27 4.45
N MET A 85 -7.01 4.58 4.16
CA MET A 85 -7.44 5.11 2.87
C MET A 85 -6.38 6.04 2.31
N ILE A 86 -6.09 5.88 1.03
CA ILE A 86 -5.18 6.70 0.27
C ILE A 86 -5.99 7.38 -0.81
N ILE A 87 -6.07 8.71 -0.76
CA ILE A 87 -6.91 9.50 -1.65
C ILE A 87 -6.05 10.44 -2.46
N MET A 88 -6.04 10.27 -3.78
CA MET A 88 -5.42 11.20 -4.70
C MET A 88 -6.46 12.23 -5.19
N THR A 89 -6.08 13.51 -5.15
CA THR A 89 -6.92 14.62 -5.60
C THR A 89 -6.10 15.57 -6.46
N GLN A 90 -6.73 16.14 -7.47
CA GLN A 90 -6.11 17.14 -8.33
C GLN A 90 -6.91 18.44 -8.27
N THR A 91 -6.19 19.55 -8.17
CA THR A 91 -6.70 20.91 -8.37
C THR A 91 -6.07 21.48 -9.63
N ASN A 92 -6.55 22.61 -10.14
CA ASN A 92 -6.02 23.22 -11.37
C ASN A 92 -4.50 23.50 -11.29
N LYS A 93 -3.97 23.74 -10.08
CA LYS A 93 -2.55 24.05 -9.87
C LYS A 93 -1.74 22.86 -9.38
N ASN A 94 -2.29 22.06 -8.45
CA ASN A 94 -1.52 21.07 -7.70
C ASN A 94 -2.26 19.75 -7.54
N SER A 95 -1.48 18.67 -7.42
CA SER A 95 -1.96 17.35 -7.04
C SER A 95 -1.60 17.04 -5.59
N TYR A 96 -2.50 16.35 -4.90
CA TYR A 96 -2.35 15.98 -3.49
C TYR A 96 -2.65 14.51 -3.29
N ILE A 97 -1.88 13.88 -2.41
CA ILE A 97 -2.14 12.55 -1.88
C ILE A 97 -2.48 12.69 -0.40
N ARG A 98 -3.58 12.06 0.03
CA ARG A 98 -4.01 12.03 1.42
C ARG A 98 -3.93 10.62 1.94
N PHE A 99 -3.27 10.45 3.07
CA PHE A 99 -3.27 9.21 3.83
C PHE A 99 -4.18 9.38 5.03
N ILE A 100 -5.08 8.45 5.23
CA ILE A 100 -6.12 8.52 6.25
C ILE A 100 -6.15 7.19 6.99
N GLN A 101 -6.18 7.25 8.32
CA GLN A 101 -6.44 6.08 9.16
C GLN A 101 -7.94 6.03 9.50
N ASN A 102 -8.63 4.95 9.13
CA ASN A 102 -10.03 4.74 9.45
C ASN A 102 -10.20 4.06 10.82
N PRO A 103 -11.35 4.24 11.50
CA PRO A 103 -12.47 5.13 11.19
C PRO A 103 -12.32 6.54 11.76
N ARG A 104 -11.45 6.72 12.77
CA ARG A 104 -11.36 7.97 13.54
C ARG A 104 -10.39 9.00 12.98
N GLY A 105 -9.44 8.65 12.10
CA GLY A 105 -8.44 9.57 11.54
C GLY A 105 -7.36 9.95 12.55
N PRO A 106 -6.10 9.93 12.12
CA PRO A 106 -5.56 11.17 11.52
C PRO A 106 -5.60 11.16 9.98
N THR A 107 -5.63 12.37 9.41
CA THR A 107 -5.54 12.63 7.98
C THR A 107 -4.27 13.43 7.68
N PHE A 108 -3.40 12.87 6.87
CA PHE A 108 -2.17 13.52 6.42
C PHE A 108 -2.31 13.87 4.95
N THR A 109 -2.25 15.16 4.64
CA THR A 109 -2.28 15.67 3.27
C THR A 109 -0.88 16.05 2.83
N PHE A 110 -0.42 15.44 1.75
CA PHE A 110 0.83 15.77 1.09
C PHE A 110 0.55 16.37 -0.27
N ARG A 111 1.33 17.39 -0.63
CA ARG A 111 1.41 17.87 -2.01
C ARG A 111 2.40 17.00 -2.77
N ILE A 112 1.97 16.52 -3.94
CA ILE A 112 2.86 15.84 -4.88
C ILE A 112 3.66 16.94 -5.60
N LEU A 113 4.98 16.94 -5.43
CA LEU A 113 5.88 17.87 -6.12
C LEU A 113 6.27 17.32 -7.48
N LYS A 114 6.76 16.08 -7.49
CA LYS A 114 7.16 15.35 -8.68
C LYS A 114 6.66 13.91 -8.56
N TYR A 115 6.24 13.35 -9.67
CA TYR A 115 5.91 11.94 -9.77
C TYR A 115 6.41 11.40 -11.11
N ALA A 116 6.72 10.11 -11.15
CA ALA A 116 6.91 9.36 -12.38
C ALA A 116 6.16 8.05 -12.27
N ASN A 117 5.34 7.76 -13.29
CA ASN A 117 4.56 6.53 -13.33
C ASN A 117 5.48 5.33 -13.56
N ARG A 118 5.00 4.14 -13.21
CA ARG A 118 5.74 2.88 -13.36
C ARG A 118 6.32 2.71 -14.76
N ASN A 119 5.51 2.98 -15.78
CA ASN A 119 5.91 2.83 -17.19
C ASN A 119 7.07 3.77 -17.56
N GLU A 120 7.05 5.02 -17.08
CA GLU A 120 8.12 5.98 -17.35
C GLU A 120 9.43 5.56 -16.67
N VAL A 121 9.34 5.04 -15.44
CA VAL A 121 10.50 4.54 -14.70
C VAL A 121 11.12 3.33 -15.38
N LEU A 122 10.29 2.40 -15.87
CA LEU A 122 10.76 1.22 -16.59
C LEU A 122 11.39 1.60 -17.93
N ASN A 123 10.79 2.51 -18.69
CA ASN A 123 11.32 2.98 -19.97
C ASN A 123 12.64 3.76 -19.82
N ALA A 124 12.84 4.45 -18.69
CA ALA A 124 14.10 5.13 -18.41
C ALA A 124 15.26 4.16 -18.09
N GLN A 125 14.99 2.89 -17.82
CA GLN A 125 16.02 1.89 -17.51
C GLN A 125 16.48 1.16 -18.77
N ARG A 126 17.80 1.04 -18.95
CA ARG A 126 18.40 0.26 -20.07
C ARG A 126 18.02 -1.23 -20.05
N LYS A 127 17.92 -1.81 -18.86
CA LYS A 127 17.55 -3.22 -18.63
C LYS A 127 16.57 -3.28 -17.47
N PHE A 128 15.30 -3.55 -17.75
CA PHE A 128 14.29 -3.78 -16.72
C PHE A 128 13.87 -5.25 -16.70
N LYS A 129 13.53 -5.76 -15.52
CA LYS A 129 12.88 -7.08 -15.40
C LYS A 129 11.38 -6.87 -15.49
N SER A 130 10.69 -7.74 -16.22
CA SER A 130 9.23 -7.77 -16.19
C SER A 130 8.78 -8.06 -14.75
N PHE A 131 8.12 -7.08 -14.16
CA PHE A 131 7.50 -7.25 -12.84
C PHE A 131 6.13 -7.88 -13.05
N SER A 132 6.06 -9.19 -12.80
CA SER A 132 4.79 -9.89 -12.62
C SER A 132 4.24 -9.59 -11.23
N ARG A 133 2.92 -9.41 -11.11
CA ARG A 133 2.24 -9.12 -9.85
C ARG A 133 2.42 -10.31 -8.90
N VAL A 134 3.36 -10.20 -7.99
CA VAL A 134 3.61 -11.24 -6.98
C VAL A 134 2.67 -11.04 -5.81
N PHE A 135 1.96 -12.09 -5.42
CA PHE A 135 1.20 -12.16 -4.16
C PHE A 135 2.17 -12.26 -2.96
N SER A 136 2.83 -11.16 -2.65
CA SER A 136 3.84 -11.06 -1.59
C SER A 136 3.82 -9.64 -1.03
N PRO A 137 3.58 -9.41 0.26
CA PRO A 137 3.51 -8.06 0.80
C PRO A 137 4.86 -7.33 0.71
N PRO A 138 4.87 -6.02 0.49
CA PRO A 138 6.09 -5.24 0.46
C PRO A 138 6.70 -5.05 1.86
N LEU A 139 8.03 -5.06 1.90
CA LEU A 139 8.83 -4.64 3.05
C LEU A 139 8.84 -3.12 3.16
N LEU A 140 8.59 -2.59 4.36
CA LEU A 140 8.75 -1.17 4.64
C LEU A 140 10.19 -0.87 5.09
N VAL A 141 10.86 0.04 4.39
CA VAL A 141 12.12 0.64 4.84
C VAL A 141 11.90 2.13 5.00
N MET A 142 12.17 2.65 6.19
CA MET A 142 12.06 4.08 6.50
C MET A 142 13.44 4.65 6.82
N ASN A 143 13.74 5.82 6.28
CA ASN A 143 14.97 6.55 6.54
C ASN A 143 14.65 8.02 6.86
N GLY A 144 15.21 8.56 7.94
CA GLY A 144 15.08 9.97 8.32
C GLY A 144 13.77 10.37 9.01
N PHE A 145 12.94 9.44 9.46
CA PHE A 145 11.68 9.76 10.17
C PHE A 145 11.83 9.87 11.70
N GLN A 146 12.92 9.33 12.25
CA GLN A 146 13.18 9.31 13.70
C GLN A 146 14.19 10.37 14.16
N THR A 147 14.76 11.12 13.23
CA THR A 147 15.77 12.14 13.49
C THR A 147 15.17 13.37 14.13
N ASP A 148 15.74 13.79 15.25
CA ASP A 148 15.34 14.98 15.97
C ASP A 148 15.94 16.22 15.32
N PHE A 149 15.06 17.10 14.85
CA PHE A 149 15.44 18.41 14.33
C PHE A 149 14.51 19.46 14.92
N GLN A 150 15.08 20.56 15.38
CA GLN A 150 14.33 21.76 15.75
C GLN A 150 14.25 22.67 14.53
N SER A 151 13.04 23.18 14.26
CA SER A 151 12.81 24.17 13.22
C SER A 151 12.00 25.30 13.83
N ASP A 152 12.57 26.50 13.88
CA ASP A 152 11.89 27.69 14.41
C ASP A 152 10.86 28.26 13.41
N ASP A 153 10.95 27.84 12.14
CA ASP A 153 10.02 28.24 11.09
C ASP A 153 8.64 27.59 11.27
N PRO A 154 7.55 28.37 11.48
CA PRO A 154 6.19 27.82 11.64
C PRO A 154 5.65 27.18 10.36
N LYS A 155 6.30 27.39 9.21
CA LYS A 155 5.94 26.81 7.90
C LYS A 155 6.63 25.46 7.62
N LYS A 156 7.61 25.09 8.44
CA LYS A 156 8.32 23.81 8.35
C LYS A 156 7.75 22.83 9.39
N PRO A 157 7.75 21.53 9.08
CA PRO A 157 7.30 20.52 10.03
C PRO A 157 8.37 20.28 11.10
N THR A 158 7.96 20.41 12.35
CA THR A 158 8.70 19.95 13.54
C THR A 158 8.98 18.44 13.51
N SER A 159 9.99 17.99 14.27
CA SER A 159 10.30 16.57 14.48
C SER A 159 9.09 15.72 14.87
N GLU A 160 8.24 16.21 15.78
CA GLU A 160 7.01 15.54 16.20
C GLU A 160 6.05 15.26 15.03
N HIS A 161 5.87 16.24 14.13
CA HIS A 161 5.04 16.06 12.95
C HIS A 161 5.57 14.97 12.03
N ILE A 162 6.90 14.87 11.87
CA ILE A 162 7.54 13.83 11.06
C ILE A 162 7.47 12.47 11.73
N LYS A 163 7.61 12.40 13.06
CA LYS A 163 7.39 11.16 13.84
C LYS A 163 5.95 10.65 13.68
N LEU A 164 4.95 11.53 13.72
CA LEU A 164 3.55 11.18 13.44
C LEU A 164 3.36 10.61 12.03
N VAL A 165 4.02 11.20 11.03
CA VAL A 165 4.02 10.66 9.66
C VAL A 165 4.68 9.28 9.62
N GLY A 166 5.80 9.09 10.31
CA GLY A 166 6.48 7.79 10.44
C GLY A 166 5.57 6.72 11.03
N ASN A 167 4.89 7.02 12.14
CA ASN A 167 3.95 6.10 12.79
C ASN A 167 2.78 5.73 11.87
N MET A 168 2.26 6.71 11.11
CA MET A 168 1.21 6.46 10.12
C MET A 168 1.70 5.58 8.96
N ILE A 169 2.93 5.78 8.47
CA ILE A 169 3.50 4.92 7.43
C ILE A 169 3.69 3.51 7.98
N GLN A 170 4.21 3.35 9.20
CA GLN A 170 4.36 2.05 9.85
C GLN A 170 3.02 1.32 9.99
N SER A 171 1.95 2.02 10.38
CA SER A 171 0.64 1.38 10.57
C SER A 171 0.01 0.87 9.27
N MET A 172 0.43 1.37 8.09
CA MET A 172 -0.09 0.91 6.80
C MET A 172 0.41 -0.48 6.39
N PHE A 173 1.49 -0.96 6.99
CA PHE A 173 2.11 -2.24 6.65
C PHE A 173 2.01 -3.20 7.83
N PRO A 174 1.89 -4.52 7.59
CA PRO A 174 1.87 -5.50 8.67
C PRO A 174 3.18 -5.42 9.46
N ALA A 175 3.09 -5.55 10.79
CA ALA A 175 4.25 -5.64 11.65
C ALA A 175 5.10 -6.87 11.27
N ILE A 176 6.42 -6.69 11.23
CA ILE A 176 7.36 -7.72 10.81
C ILE A 176 8.11 -8.24 12.04
N ASN A 177 7.95 -9.53 12.32
CA ASN A 177 8.75 -10.24 13.31
C ASN A 177 9.96 -10.88 12.62
N VAL A 178 11.14 -10.28 12.78
CA VAL A 178 12.39 -10.68 12.09
C VAL A 178 12.70 -12.18 12.26
N GLN A 179 12.33 -12.77 13.40
CA GLN A 179 12.60 -14.18 13.68
C GLN A 179 11.72 -15.17 12.92
N ASN A 180 10.49 -14.77 12.57
CA ASN A 180 9.50 -15.68 11.95
C ASN A 180 9.34 -15.43 10.43
N THR A 181 9.95 -14.37 9.89
CA THR A 181 9.80 -14.05 8.46
C THR A 181 10.77 -14.81 7.57
N ASN A 182 10.24 -15.55 6.60
CA ASN A 182 11.04 -16.20 5.57
C ASN A 182 11.47 -15.18 4.48
N PRO A 183 12.78 -14.97 4.23
CA PRO A 183 13.25 -14.00 3.25
C PRO A 183 12.84 -14.34 1.81
N LYS A 184 12.52 -15.60 1.50
CA LYS A 184 12.06 -16.02 0.17
C LYS A 184 10.68 -15.46 -0.18
N THR A 185 9.84 -15.20 0.82
CA THR A 185 8.48 -14.67 0.60
C THR A 185 8.51 -13.17 0.33
N GLN A 186 9.49 -12.44 0.87
CA GLN A 186 9.62 -10.99 0.73
C GLN A 186 10.42 -10.63 -0.52
N LYS A 187 9.70 -10.34 -1.60
CA LYS A 187 10.31 -10.00 -2.91
C LYS A 187 10.21 -8.51 -3.25
N ARG A 188 9.58 -7.71 -2.40
CA ARG A 188 9.28 -6.30 -2.68
C ARG A 188 9.66 -5.44 -1.50
N VAL A 189 10.18 -4.25 -1.77
CA VAL A 189 10.52 -3.27 -0.75
C VAL A 189 10.08 -1.88 -1.20
N ILE A 190 9.48 -1.15 -0.27
CA ILE A 190 9.12 0.25 -0.43
C ILE A 190 10.02 1.05 0.51
N LEU A 191 10.74 1.99 -0.09
CA LEU A 191 11.59 2.92 0.61
C LEU A 191 10.85 4.25 0.78
N PHE A 192 10.67 4.65 2.04
CA PHE A 192 10.32 6.02 2.41
C PHE A 192 11.58 6.69 2.95
N SER A 193 12.01 7.78 2.32
CA SER A 193 13.15 8.57 2.79
C SER A 193 12.75 10.02 2.99
N TYR A 194 12.98 10.54 4.20
CA TYR A 194 12.81 11.95 4.51
C TYR A 194 14.16 12.67 4.40
N LYS A 195 14.25 13.66 3.49
CA LYS A 195 15.44 14.49 3.31
C LYS A 195 15.03 15.88 2.85
N ASN A 196 15.62 16.92 3.42
CA ASN A 196 15.40 18.33 3.05
C ASN A 196 13.91 18.70 2.99
N ASP A 197 13.14 18.34 4.02
CA ASP A 197 11.70 18.68 4.13
C ASP A 197 10.84 18.09 2.98
N LYS A 198 11.31 16.97 2.41
CA LYS A 198 10.64 16.23 1.35
C LYS A 198 10.69 14.74 1.68
N ILE A 199 9.64 14.03 1.30
CA ILE A 199 9.53 12.59 1.44
C ILE A 199 9.63 11.99 0.04
N TYR A 200 10.61 11.11 -0.14
CA TYR A 200 10.82 10.35 -1.34
C TYR A 200 10.26 8.94 -1.14
N ILE A 201 9.39 8.52 -2.05
CA ILE A 201 8.85 7.15 -2.09
C ILE A 201 9.40 6.47 -3.32
N ARG A 202 10.00 5.30 -3.12
CA ARG A 202 10.49 4.44 -4.20
C ARG A 202 10.13 2.99 -3.92
N HIS A 203 9.83 2.25 -4.98
CA HIS A 203 9.46 0.85 -4.90
C HIS A 203 10.44 0.00 -5.72
N TYR A 204 11.01 -1.00 -5.06
CA TYR A 204 11.98 -1.91 -5.63
C TYR A 204 11.52 -3.36 -5.49
N TYR A 205 11.87 -4.16 -6.48
CA TYR A 205 11.83 -5.60 -6.46
C TYR A 205 13.18 -6.15 -6.00
N ILE A 206 13.15 -7.08 -5.07
CA ILE A 206 14.32 -7.75 -4.50
C ILE A 206 14.62 -8.99 -5.31
N SER A 207 15.86 -9.08 -5.82
CA SER A 207 16.41 -10.31 -6.37
C SER A 207 17.57 -10.80 -5.52
N PHE A 208 17.47 -12.06 -5.12
CA PHE A 208 18.51 -12.71 -4.34
C PHE A 208 19.45 -13.46 -5.28
N ASN A 209 20.76 -13.25 -5.14
CA ASN A 209 21.77 -14.06 -5.81
C ASN A 209 22.68 -14.70 -4.76
N LEU A 210 22.90 -16.01 -4.87
CA LEU A 210 23.81 -16.75 -4.01
C LEU A 210 25.26 -16.24 -4.21
N LYS A 211 25.94 -15.87 -3.12
CA LYS A 211 27.39 -15.62 -3.12
C LYS A 211 28.12 -16.96 -2.97
N GLY A 212 29.28 -17.11 -3.59
CA GLY A 212 30.07 -18.36 -3.55
C GLY A 212 29.72 -19.40 -4.62
N ILE A 213 28.99 -19.02 -5.68
CA ILE A 213 28.78 -19.87 -6.87
C ILE A 213 29.34 -19.13 -8.09
N ASP A 214 30.19 -19.83 -8.84
CA ASP A 214 30.79 -19.34 -10.08
C ASP A 214 29.74 -18.87 -11.09
N LYS A 215 30.10 -17.84 -11.87
CA LYS A 215 29.24 -17.29 -12.94
C LYS A 215 28.81 -18.38 -13.93
N LYS A 216 29.68 -19.36 -14.20
CA LYS A 216 29.41 -20.53 -15.06
C LYS A 216 28.33 -21.45 -14.44
N MET A 217 28.51 -21.86 -13.19
CA MET A 217 27.50 -22.65 -12.46
C MET A 217 26.16 -21.92 -12.33
N LYS A 218 26.16 -20.60 -12.13
CA LYS A 218 24.93 -19.80 -12.10
C LYS A 218 24.13 -19.87 -13.41
N LYS A 219 24.80 -19.91 -14.58
CA LYS A 219 24.10 -20.06 -15.87
C LYS A 219 23.50 -21.46 -16.02
N ILE A 220 24.21 -22.51 -15.58
CA ILE A 220 23.70 -23.90 -15.59
C ILE A 220 22.48 -24.04 -14.69
N ILE A 221 22.54 -23.53 -13.46
CA ILE A 221 21.42 -23.57 -12.50
C ILE A 221 20.21 -22.80 -13.04
N LYS A 222 20.41 -21.63 -13.64
CA LYS A 222 19.31 -20.83 -14.21
C LYS A 222 18.68 -21.45 -15.45
N ALA A 223 19.45 -22.22 -16.22
CA ALA A 223 18.96 -22.83 -17.45
C ALA A 223 17.90 -23.90 -17.20
N ASN A 224 17.77 -24.43 -15.96
CA ASN A 224 16.85 -25.51 -15.57
C ASN A 224 16.90 -26.75 -16.48
N LYS A 225 17.90 -26.83 -17.36
CA LYS A 225 18.17 -27.93 -18.27
C LYS A 225 19.49 -28.52 -17.83
N LEU A 226 19.47 -29.78 -17.44
CA LEU A 226 20.68 -30.51 -17.12
C LEU A 226 21.50 -30.64 -18.41
N PRO A 227 22.75 -30.15 -18.43
CA PRO A 227 23.60 -30.35 -19.59
C PRO A 227 23.90 -31.83 -19.76
N ASN A 228 24.08 -32.27 -21.01
CA ASN A 228 24.47 -33.64 -21.28
C ASN A 228 25.95 -33.83 -20.91
N LEU A 229 26.20 -34.57 -19.82
CA LEU A 229 27.54 -34.81 -19.27
C LEU A 229 28.20 -36.08 -19.81
N SER A 230 27.52 -36.86 -20.67
CA SER A 230 28.05 -38.15 -21.15
C SER A 230 29.37 -38.05 -21.92
N LYS A 231 29.72 -36.86 -22.41
CA LYS A 231 30.95 -36.58 -23.15
C LYS A 231 32.13 -36.15 -22.27
N TYR A 232 31.93 -35.96 -20.97
CA TYR A 232 32.93 -35.39 -20.06
C TYR A 232 33.15 -36.32 -18.87
N ASN A 233 34.42 -36.50 -18.48
CA ASN A 233 34.80 -37.38 -17.38
C ASN A 233 34.54 -36.73 -16.02
N SER A 234 34.58 -35.40 -15.94
CA SER A 234 34.29 -34.63 -14.74
C SER A 234 33.46 -33.38 -15.03
N PHE A 235 32.71 -32.91 -14.03
CA PHE A 235 32.00 -31.64 -14.09
C PHE A 235 32.95 -30.45 -14.26
N SER A 236 34.18 -30.56 -13.75
CA SER A 236 35.23 -29.55 -13.94
C SER A 236 35.61 -29.42 -15.43
N ASP A 237 35.74 -30.53 -16.15
CA ASP A 237 36.06 -30.56 -17.58
C ASP A 237 34.94 -29.91 -18.41
N PHE A 238 33.68 -30.13 -18.03
CA PHE A 238 32.52 -29.49 -18.65
C PHE A 238 32.57 -27.95 -18.52
N LEU A 239 32.99 -27.43 -17.36
CA LEU A 239 33.10 -25.99 -17.11
C LEU A 239 34.28 -25.33 -17.82
N GLN A 240 35.37 -26.06 -18.02
CA GLN A 240 36.56 -25.60 -18.74
C GLN A 240 36.34 -25.62 -20.26
N ASN A 241 35.82 -26.72 -20.81
CA ASN A 241 35.65 -26.88 -22.26
C ASN A 241 34.54 -25.99 -22.85
N ASN A 242 33.49 -25.68 -22.09
CA ASN A 242 32.41 -24.82 -22.58
C ASN A 242 32.68 -23.32 -22.41
N HIS A 243 33.95 -22.89 -22.36
CA HIS A 243 34.32 -21.50 -22.07
C HIS A 243 33.65 -20.47 -23.01
N GLN A 244 33.46 -20.83 -24.28
CA GLN A 244 32.80 -19.99 -25.28
C GLN A 244 31.30 -19.77 -25.01
N MET A 245 30.57 -20.76 -24.47
CA MET A 245 29.14 -20.60 -24.13
C MET A 245 28.91 -19.62 -22.97
N PHE A 246 29.91 -19.41 -22.11
CA PHE A 246 29.78 -18.54 -20.94
C PHE A 246 30.29 -17.10 -21.18
N ALA A 247 31.03 -16.84 -22.26
CA ALA A 247 31.70 -15.57 -22.54
C ALA A 247 30.80 -14.46 -23.14
N SER A 248 29.62 -14.79 -23.68
CA SER A 248 28.78 -13.83 -24.41
C SER A 248 28.09 -12.73 -23.56
N ASP A 249 28.33 -12.65 -22.25
CA ASP A 249 27.61 -11.75 -21.34
C ASP A 249 28.55 -10.95 -20.41
N THR A 250 29.86 -10.97 -20.71
CA THR A 250 30.89 -10.27 -19.95
C THR A 250 31.28 -8.97 -20.63
N GLU A 251 30.44 -7.95 -20.46
CA GLU A 251 30.95 -6.58 -20.37
C GLU A 251 30.81 -6.11 -18.91
N GLN A 252 31.98 -5.84 -18.31
CA GLN A 252 32.23 -5.00 -17.13
C GLN A 252 31.24 -5.13 -15.95
N SER A 253 31.54 -6.06 -15.03
CA SER A 253 31.47 -5.79 -13.59
C SER A 253 32.00 -6.99 -12.81
N ASP A 254 33.01 -6.70 -11.98
CA ASP A 254 33.43 -7.40 -10.77
C ASP A 254 34.03 -8.80 -11.00
N LEU A 255 35.34 -8.80 -11.22
CA LEU A 255 36.27 -9.87 -10.85
C LEU A 255 36.68 -9.61 -9.39
N GLU A 256 35.84 -10.04 -8.46
CA GLU A 256 36.29 -10.24 -7.08
C GLU A 256 36.51 -11.75 -6.93
N GLU A 257 37.78 -12.12 -7.00
CA GLU A 257 38.30 -13.45 -6.75
C GLU A 257 38.02 -13.77 -5.27
N LEU A 258 37.28 -14.85 -4.99
CA LEU A 258 37.00 -15.27 -3.62
C LEU A 258 37.70 -16.59 -3.35
N GLU A 259 38.69 -16.54 -2.47
CA GLU A 259 39.37 -17.69 -1.88
C GLU A 259 38.35 -18.62 -1.21
N ILE A 260 38.37 -19.89 -1.61
CA ILE A 260 37.45 -20.92 -1.12
C ILE A 260 38.04 -21.54 0.15
N GLU A 261 37.80 -20.92 1.30
CA GLU A 261 38.00 -21.61 2.57
C GLU A 261 36.84 -22.58 2.84
N ASN A 262 37.16 -23.88 2.87
CA ASN A 262 36.26 -24.95 3.29
C ASN A 262 35.88 -24.81 4.78
N LYS A 263 34.64 -24.42 5.09
CA LYS A 263 34.04 -24.63 6.43
C LYS A 263 32.62 -25.15 6.32
N GLN A 264 32.40 -26.32 6.90
CA GLN A 264 31.25 -27.23 6.73
C GLN A 264 29.89 -26.76 7.29
N HIS A 265 29.76 -25.54 7.82
CA HIS A 265 28.45 -24.94 8.13
C HIS A 265 28.47 -23.43 7.87
N LYS A 266 28.85 -23.01 6.66
CA LYS A 266 28.78 -21.59 6.29
C LYS A 266 27.31 -21.20 6.05
N LYS A 267 26.79 -20.30 6.88
CA LYS A 267 25.62 -19.48 6.58
C LYS A 267 25.73 -19.03 5.11
N GLN A 268 24.85 -19.53 4.24
CA GLN A 268 24.90 -19.20 2.81
C GLN A 268 24.77 -17.68 2.67
N GLN A 269 25.86 -17.02 2.31
CA GLN A 269 25.85 -15.58 2.11
C GLN A 269 25.08 -15.29 0.82
N MET A 270 24.10 -14.40 0.90
CA MET A 270 23.29 -13.98 -0.24
C MET A 270 23.60 -12.52 -0.55
N SER A 271 23.75 -12.22 -1.85
CA SER A 271 23.79 -10.85 -2.35
C SER A 271 22.39 -10.42 -2.74
N ILE A 272 22.03 -9.19 -2.39
CA ILE A 272 20.72 -8.62 -2.66
C ILE A 272 20.90 -7.59 -3.78
N ARG A 273 20.18 -7.77 -4.88
CA ARG A 273 20.10 -6.79 -5.97
C ARG A 273 18.69 -6.23 -6.05
N LEU A 274 18.59 -4.90 -5.99
CA LEU A 274 17.34 -4.16 -6.12
C LEU A 274 17.11 -3.79 -7.58
N HIS A 275 15.90 -4.05 -8.06
CA HIS A 275 15.41 -3.61 -9.37
C HIS A 275 14.28 -2.61 -9.14
N GLU A 276 14.40 -1.40 -9.66
CA GLU A 276 13.37 -0.40 -9.45
C GLU A 276 12.16 -0.69 -10.33
N VAL A 277 10.97 -0.76 -9.71
CA VAL A 277 9.71 -1.03 -10.39
C VAL A 277 8.97 0.27 -10.65
N GLY A 278 8.92 1.17 -9.65
CA GLY A 278 8.09 2.38 -9.67
C GLY A 278 6.77 2.20 -8.89
N PRO A 279 6.01 3.28 -8.66
CA PRO A 279 6.24 4.66 -9.11
C PRO A 279 7.30 5.40 -8.27
N ARG A 280 7.80 6.54 -8.77
CA ARG A 280 8.64 7.47 -8.00
C ARG A 280 7.80 8.65 -7.53
N LEU A 281 7.86 8.99 -6.25
CA LEU A 281 7.15 10.15 -5.71
C LEU A 281 8.07 11.05 -4.89
N GLU A 282 7.92 12.35 -5.09
CA GLU A 282 8.45 13.40 -4.23
C GLU A 282 7.27 14.14 -3.60
N LEU A 283 7.12 13.97 -2.29
CA LEU A 283 6.00 14.51 -1.52
C LEU A 283 6.47 15.60 -0.57
N LYS A 284 5.63 16.60 -0.37
CA LYS A 284 5.80 17.63 0.66
C LYS A 284 4.63 17.62 1.62
N LEU A 285 4.88 17.56 2.92
CA LEU A 285 3.82 17.63 3.93
C LEU A 285 3.08 18.97 3.82
N TYR A 286 1.78 18.93 3.56
CA TYR A 286 0.98 20.14 3.37
C TYR A 286 0.16 20.45 4.62
N LYS A 287 -0.52 19.43 5.16
CA LYS A 287 -1.45 19.58 6.28
C LYS A 287 -1.57 18.29 7.08
N ILE A 288 -1.64 18.39 8.40
CA ILE A 288 -2.01 17.29 9.31
C ILE A 288 -3.31 17.68 9.99
N GLU A 289 -4.29 16.78 9.93
CA GLU A 289 -5.58 16.94 10.61
C GLU A 289 -5.84 15.75 11.52
N GLU A 290 -6.30 16.01 12.74
CA GLU A 290 -7.00 15.02 13.54
C GLU A 290 -8.30 14.66 12.81
N GLY A 291 -8.79 13.43 12.95
CA GLY A 291 -10.07 13.08 12.36
C GLY A 291 -10.02 12.68 10.88
N PHE A 292 -11.17 12.26 10.37
CA PHE A 292 -11.38 12.01 8.95
C PHE A 292 -11.71 13.33 8.21
N MET A 293 -10.73 13.94 7.56
CA MET A 293 -10.84 15.15 6.71
C MET A 293 -11.52 16.42 7.31
N GLN A 294 -12.00 16.39 8.55
CA GLN A 294 -12.85 17.43 9.14
C GLN A 294 -12.43 17.86 10.55
N GLY A 295 -11.46 17.20 11.18
CA GLY A 295 -11.08 17.50 12.55
C GLY A 295 -10.15 18.72 12.68
N ASN A 296 -9.40 18.76 13.78
CA ASN A 296 -8.55 19.91 14.09
C ASN A 296 -7.28 19.84 13.26
N VAL A 297 -6.81 21.01 12.81
CA VAL A 297 -5.57 21.10 12.04
C VAL A 297 -4.42 21.20 13.02
N VAL A 298 -3.54 20.19 13.03
CA VAL A 298 -2.32 20.15 13.85
C VAL A 298 -1.22 20.94 13.17
N PHE A 299 -1.01 20.68 11.87
CA PHE A 299 0.00 21.35 11.07
C PHE A 299 -0.58 21.85 9.76
N ASN A 300 -0.16 23.02 9.31
CA ASN A 300 -0.44 23.53 7.98
C ASN A 300 0.72 24.41 7.51
N ARG A 301 1.27 24.09 6.35
CA ARG A 301 2.42 24.79 5.78
C ARG A 301 2.14 26.23 5.36
N VAL A 302 0.94 26.53 4.85
CA VAL A 302 0.63 27.84 4.26
C VAL A 302 -0.03 28.78 5.27
N VAL A 303 -0.93 28.23 6.08
CA VAL A 303 -1.76 29.02 6.99
C VAL A 303 -1.46 28.63 8.43
N SER A 304 -0.68 29.45 9.12
CA SER A 304 -0.51 29.40 10.58
C SER A 304 -1.58 30.27 11.24
N LYS A 305 -2.42 29.68 12.09
CA LYS A 305 -3.41 30.42 12.88
C LYS A 305 -2.87 30.64 14.28
N THR A 306 -3.19 31.78 14.89
CA THR A 306 -2.85 32.04 16.30
C THR A 306 -3.61 31.07 17.22
N ASN A 307 -3.01 30.74 18.37
CA ASN A 307 -3.60 29.81 19.35
C ASN A 307 -5.02 30.23 19.77
N LYS A 308 -5.25 31.53 20.00
CA LYS A 308 -6.58 32.09 20.30
C LYS A 308 -7.59 31.84 19.16
N ALA A 309 -7.17 31.96 17.90
CA ALA A 309 -8.03 31.71 16.75
C ALA A 309 -8.35 30.20 16.58
N ILE A 310 -7.37 29.33 16.85
CA ILE A 310 -7.56 27.87 16.85
C ILE A 310 -8.60 27.47 17.91
N GLU A 311 -8.50 28.02 19.11
CA GLU A 311 -9.43 27.73 20.21
C GLU A 311 -10.86 28.24 19.91
N LYS A 312 -10.99 29.45 19.37
CA LYS A 312 -12.30 29.97 18.89
C LYS A 312 -12.91 29.04 17.84
N LEU A 313 -12.12 28.57 16.87
CA LEU A 313 -12.59 27.61 15.86
C LEU A 313 -13.00 26.26 16.47
N ARG A 314 -12.26 25.76 17.46
CA ARG A 314 -12.61 24.54 18.21
C ARG A 314 -13.96 24.72 18.92
N LYS A 315 -14.17 25.85 19.60
CA LYS A 315 -15.46 26.18 20.27
C LYS A 315 -16.61 26.26 19.26
N ILE A 316 -16.42 26.93 18.13
CA ILE A 316 -17.43 27.02 17.06
C ILE A 316 -17.77 25.63 16.51
N LYS A 317 -16.76 24.79 16.21
CA LYS A 317 -16.99 23.41 15.74
C LYS A 317 -17.76 22.59 16.77
N ARG A 318 -17.38 22.65 18.04
CA ARG A 318 -18.08 21.95 19.14
C ARG A 318 -19.54 22.38 19.23
N ARG A 319 -19.83 23.69 19.20
CA ARG A 319 -21.20 24.22 19.19
C ARG A 319 -22.02 23.72 17.99
N LYS A 320 -21.45 23.73 16.79
CA LYS A 320 -22.11 23.20 15.58
C LYS A 320 -22.40 21.71 15.69
N MET A 321 -21.48 20.93 16.27
CA MET A 321 -21.67 19.49 16.49
C MET A 321 -22.80 19.22 17.49
N LEU A 322 -22.82 19.92 18.63
CA LEU A 322 -23.89 19.82 19.62
C LEU A 322 -25.26 20.17 19.03
N LEU A 323 -25.33 21.26 18.25
CA LEU A 323 -26.58 21.69 17.62
C LEU A 323 -27.08 20.69 16.57
N LYS A 324 -26.15 20.08 15.81
CA LYS A 324 -26.48 19.01 14.86
C LYS A 324 -26.98 17.75 15.58
N TYR A 325 -26.40 17.41 16.73
CA TYR A 325 -26.83 16.28 17.54
C TYR A 325 -28.26 16.47 18.06
N LYS A 326 -28.56 17.63 18.65
CA LYS A 326 -29.93 17.99 19.08
C LYS A 326 -30.95 17.91 17.95
N ARG A 327 -30.62 18.48 16.77
CA ARG A 327 -31.49 18.39 15.58
C ARG A 327 -31.75 16.95 15.14
N ARG A 328 -30.77 16.05 15.31
CA ARG A 328 -30.92 14.64 14.94
C ARG A 328 -31.84 13.92 15.92
N GLU A 329 -31.68 14.16 17.22
CA GLU A 329 -32.56 13.60 18.25
C GLU A 329 -34.01 14.06 18.05
N GLU A 330 -34.23 15.35 17.79
CA GLU A 330 -35.57 15.89 17.46
C GLU A 330 -36.17 15.22 16.22
N GLN A 331 -35.35 15.01 15.17
CA GLN A 331 -35.78 14.32 13.96
C GLN A 331 -36.14 12.85 14.21
N GLU A 332 -35.33 12.14 14.99
CA GLU A 332 -35.59 10.74 15.35
C GLU A 332 -36.88 10.61 16.17
N GLN A 333 -37.11 11.52 17.14
CA GLN A 333 -38.38 11.57 17.88
C GLN A 333 -39.58 11.87 16.98
N ASN A 334 -39.44 12.81 16.03
CA ASN A 334 -40.51 13.15 15.10
C ASN A 334 -40.83 12.00 14.14
N LEU A 335 -39.82 11.26 13.67
CA LEU A 335 -40.02 10.05 12.87
C LEU A 335 -40.75 8.97 13.68
N GLN A 336 -40.33 8.70 14.92
CA GLN A 336 -41.02 7.74 15.80
C GLN A 336 -42.47 8.13 16.09
N LYS A 337 -42.76 9.43 16.27
CA LYS A 337 -44.15 9.91 16.42
C LYS A 337 -44.95 9.69 15.15
N LYS A 338 -44.35 9.86 13.96
CA LYS A 338 -45.02 9.61 12.67
C LYS A 338 -45.29 8.13 12.45
N THR A 339 -44.32 7.24 12.72
CA THR A 339 -44.51 5.79 12.56
C THR A 339 -45.60 5.28 13.50
N LYS A 340 -45.60 5.71 14.77
CA LYS A 340 -46.66 5.35 15.73
C LYS A 340 -48.05 5.81 15.28
N LYS A 341 -48.16 7.02 14.71
CA LYS A 341 -49.44 7.50 14.17
C LYS A 341 -49.90 6.65 12.97
N GLN A 342 -48.99 6.28 12.08
CA GLN A 342 -49.32 5.41 10.94
C GLN A 342 -49.76 4.02 11.41
N GLU A 343 -49.10 3.43 12.40
CA GLU A 343 -49.49 2.15 13.00
C GLU A 343 -50.89 2.21 13.63
N ILE A 344 -51.22 3.31 14.33
CA ILE A 344 -52.55 3.54 14.90
C ILE A 344 -53.61 3.69 13.78
N GLU A 345 -53.33 4.49 12.74
CA GLU A 345 -54.23 4.66 11.59
C GLU A 345 -54.45 3.35 10.82
N GLU A 346 -53.41 2.54 10.64
CA GLU A 346 -53.52 1.20 10.05
C GLU A 346 -54.36 0.26 10.92
N PHE A 347 -54.13 0.25 12.23
CA PHE A 347 -54.91 -0.54 13.18
C PHE A 347 -56.40 -0.14 13.17
N ASP A 348 -56.68 1.15 13.16
CA ASP A 348 -58.05 1.68 13.09
C ASP A 348 -58.73 1.33 11.75
N ASN A 349 -58.00 1.37 10.64
CA ASN A 349 -58.51 0.97 9.33
C ASN A 349 -58.79 -0.53 9.24
N VAL A 350 -57.94 -1.38 9.84
CA VAL A 350 -58.20 -2.83 9.94
C VAL A 350 -59.44 -3.09 10.79
N ASN A 351 -59.58 -2.44 11.94
CA ASN A 351 -60.76 -2.57 12.80
C ASN A 351 -62.06 -2.12 12.12
N LYS A 352 -62.02 -1.04 11.33
CA LYS A 352 -63.17 -0.60 10.53
C LYS A 352 -63.56 -1.63 9.46
N LYS A 353 -62.58 -2.27 8.79
CA LYS A 353 -62.84 -3.33 7.80
C LYS A 353 -63.41 -4.60 8.44
N VAL A 354 -63.00 -4.94 9.66
CA VAL A 354 -63.53 -6.09 10.40
C VAL A 354 -64.98 -5.86 10.84
N LYS A 355 -65.36 -4.62 11.20
CA LYS A 355 -66.74 -4.27 11.59
C LYS A 355 -67.73 -4.14 10.43
N GLN A 356 -67.26 -4.14 9.18
CA GLN A 356 -68.09 -4.04 7.97
C GLN A 356 -68.33 -5.39 7.27
N LYS A 357 -67.77 -6.47 7.80
CA LYS A 357 -68.12 -7.86 7.49
C LYS A 357 -68.92 -8.43 8.65
#